data_AF-A0A2V6QHA2-F1
#
_entry.id   AF-A0A2V6QHA2-F1
#
_cell.length_a   1.000
_cell.length_b   1.000
_cell.length_c   1.000
_cell.angle_alpha   90.00
_cell.angle_beta   90.00
_cell.angle_gamma   90.00
#
_symmetry.space_group_name_H-M   'P 1'
#
loop_
_entity.id
_entity.type
_entity.pdbx_description
1 polymer ?
#
loop_
_entity_poly.entity_id
_entity_poly.type
_entity_poly.pdbx_seq_one_letter_code
_entity_poly.pdbx_strand_id
1 'polypeptide(L)'
;MSKSLIAVLLASGLAAFAQPAHAFIAEVATSISATTLADDAQLAQAVEQAFRDVLERAIAFTPSMVELQDVKRVGDRVYLLFLVADAEGEETLKAFVDSQTSPAD
;
A
#
# COMPACT_ATOMS: atom_id res chain seq x y z
N MET A 1 34.25 39.43 -19.28
CA MET A 1 33.67 38.38 -18.41
C MET A 1 34.10 37.04 -18.97
N SER A 2 34.94 36.31 -18.24
CA SER A 2 35.52 35.04 -18.70
C SER A 2 34.44 33.95 -18.74
N LYS A 3 34.45 33.14 -19.82
CA LYS A 3 33.55 31.98 -20.04
C LYS A 3 33.51 30.96 -18.89
N SER A 4 34.43 31.06 -17.94
CA SER A 4 34.53 30.17 -16.77
C SER A 4 33.46 30.43 -15.70
N LEU A 5 32.87 31.63 -15.61
CA LEU A 5 31.87 31.91 -14.57
C LEU A 5 30.48 31.33 -14.92
N ILE A 6 30.17 31.23 -16.22
CA ILE A 6 28.93 30.63 -16.73
C ILE A 6 28.93 29.11 -16.50
N ALA A 7 30.09 28.46 -16.61
CA ALA A 7 30.22 27.02 -16.36
C ALA A 7 29.97 26.65 -14.89
N VAL A 8 30.34 27.51 -13.94
CA VAL A 8 30.13 27.27 -12.51
C VAL A 8 28.64 27.37 -12.12
N LEU A 9 27.88 28.29 -12.75
CA LEU A 9 26.44 28.43 -12.49
C LEU A 9 25.60 27.29 -13.05
N LEU A 10 26.03 26.65 -14.14
CA LEU A 10 25.35 25.48 -14.70
C LEU A 10 25.61 24.18 -13.91
N ALA A 11 26.68 24.14 -13.10
CA ALA A 11 27.00 23.00 -12.24
C ALA A 11 26.18 22.96 -10.93
N SER A 12 25.60 24.10 -10.50
CA SER A 12 24.86 24.21 -9.23
C SER A 12 23.36 23.89 -9.35
N GLY A 13 22.89 23.46 -10.52
CA GLY A 13 21.47 23.20 -10.81
C GLY A 13 21.00 21.76 -10.63
N LEU A 14 21.86 20.84 -10.18
CA LEU A 14 21.44 19.53 -9.69
C LEU A 14 21.20 19.63 -8.19
N ALA A 15 20.33 20.57 -7.78
CA ALA A 15 19.61 20.36 -6.53
C ALA A 15 18.96 18.99 -6.71
N ALA A 16 19.37 18.02 -5.88
CA ALA A 16 18.73 16.74 -5.82
C ALA A 16 17.23 17.00 -5.65
N PHE A 17 16.46 16.86 -6.73
CA PHE A 17 15.09 16.49 -6.59
C PHE A 17 15.17 15.11 -5.95
N ALA A 18 15.21 15.07 -4.62
CA ALA A 18 14.71 13.90 -3.92
C ALA A 18 13.33 13.74 -4.54
N GLN A 19 13.17 12.74 -5.41
CA GLN A 19 11.83 12.31 -5.79
C GLN A 19 11.13 12.15 -4.44
N PRO A 20 10.03 12.88 -4.18
CA PRO A 20 9.33 12.70 -2.93
C PRO A 20 9.13 11.19 -2.82
N ALA A 21 9.65 10.61 -1.73
CA ALA A 21 9.52 9.18 -1.51
C ALA A 21 8.00 8.94 -1.48
N HIS A 22 7.48 8.41 -2.60
CA HIS A 22 6.05 8.31 -2.79
C HIS A 22 5.61 7.21 -1.84
N ALA A 23 4.86 7.57 -0.80
CA ALA A 23 4.29 6.64 0.15
C ALA A 23 2.95 6.15 -0.40
N PHE A 24 2.90 4.93 -0.94
CA PHE A 24 1.68 4.36 -1.47
C PHE A 24 0.98 3.52 -0.42
N ILE A 25 -0.24 3.92 -0.08
CA ILE A 25 -1.17 3.18 0.77
C ILE A 25 -2.47 3.03 -0.01
N ALA A 26 -2.99 1.80 -0.08
CA ALA A 26 -4.25 1.50 -0.74
C ALA A 26 -5.12 0.63 0.16
N GLU A 27 -6.41 0.98 0.24
CA GLU A 27 -7.43 0.12 0.82
C GLU A 27 -8.21 -0.53 -0.34
N VAL A 28 -8.24 -1.86 -0.36
CA VAL A 28 -8.79 -2.63 -1.46
C VAL A 28 -9.85 -3.60 -0.94
N ALA A 29 -11.07 -3.42 -1.42
CA ALA A 29 -12.16 -4.36 -1.17
C ALA A 29 -12.25 -5.38 -2.31
N THR A 30 -12.30 -6.68 -1.96
CA THR A 30 -12.58 -7.77 -2.89
C THR A 30 -13.62 -8.72 -2.29
N SER A 31 -14.10 -9.68 -3.08
CA SER A 31 -15.04 -10.69 -2.59
C SER A 31 -14.84 -12.06 -3.22
N ILE A 32 -15.05 -13.09 -2.40
CA ILE A 32 -15.05 -14.50 -2.81
C ILE A 32 -16.44 -15.09 -2.70
N SER A 33 -16.69 -16.15 -3.48
CA SER A 33 -17.93 -16.90 -3.35
C SER A 33 -17.95 -17.66 -2.03
N ALA A 34 -19.06 -17.57 -1.31
CA ALA A 34 -19.28 -18.28 -0.06
C ALA A 34 -19.93 -19.67 -0.26
N THR A 35 -20.31 -20.00 -1.50
CA THR A 35 -20.89 -21.30 -1.89
C THR A 35 -19.85 -22.38 -2.11
N THR A 36 -18.59 -21.99 -2.31
CA THR A 36 -17.46 -22.90 -2.57
C THR A 36 -16.60 -23.13 -1.32
N LEU A 37 -17.09 -22.73 -0.15
CA LEU A 37 -16.33 -22.77 1.11
C LEU A 37 -16.91 -23.88 2.00
N ALA A 38 -16.54 -25.13 1.71
CA ALA A 38 -17.05 -26.29 2.45
C ALA A 38 -16.24 -26.59 3.73
N ASP A 39 -14.99 -26.13 3.79
CA ASP A 39 -14.09 -26.33 4.94
C ASP A 39 -13.08 -25.17 5.06
N ASP A 40 -12.34 -25.17 6.18
CA ASP A 40 -11.35 -24.13 6.49
C ASP A 40 -10.18 -24.08 5.49
N ALA A 41 -9.83 -25.22 4.87
CA ALA A 41 -8.75 -25.27 3.88
C ALA A 41 -9.17 -24.58 2.57
N GLN A 42 -10.41 -24.78 2.14
CA GLN A 42 -10.98 -24.10 0.98
C GLN A 42 -11.16 -22.60 1.23
N LEU A 43 -11.54 -22.19 2.44
CA LEU A 43 -11.57 -20.78 2.83
C LEU A 43 -10.18 -20.15 2.79
N ALA A 44 -9.18 -20.79 3.41
CA ALA A 44 -7.81 -20.31 3.39
C ALA A 44 -7.29 -20.15 1.95
N GLN A 45 -7.53 -21.14 1.10
CA GLN A 45 -7.15 -21.09 -0.31
C GLN A 45 -7.86 -19.96 -1.06
N ALA A 46 -9.16 -19.77 -0.86
CA ALA A 46 -9.92 -18.72 -1.52
C ALA A 46 -9.47 -17.32 -1.10
N VAL A 47 -9.17 -17.10 0.18
CA VAL A 47 -8.62 -15.85 0.69
C VAL A 47 -7.22 -15.59 0.11
N GLU A 48 -6.37 -16.61 0.06
CA GLU A 48 -5.03 -16.52 -0.51
C GLU A 48 -5.05 -16.18 -2.01
N GLN A 49 -5.99 -16.75 -2.77
CA GLN A 49 -6.20 -16.39 -4.18
C GLN A 49 -6.72 -14.96 -4.34
N ALA A 50 -7.70 -14.54 -3.53
CA ALA A 50 -8.21 -13.17 -3.57
C ALA A 50 -7.11 -12.15 -3.23
N PHE A 51 -6.24 -12.48 -2.29
CA PHE A 51 -5.06 -11.70 -1.97
C PHE A 51 -4.09 -11.59 -3.17
N ARG A 52 -3.74 -12.72 -3.81
CA ARG A 52 -2.91 -12.72 -5.04
C ARG A 52 -3.53 -11.88 -6.14
N ASP A 53 -4.82 -12.02 -6.39
CA ASP A 53 -5.55 -11.24 -7.39
C ASP A 53 -5.47 -9.74 -7.11
N VAL A 54 -5.59 -9.31 -5.85
CA VAL A 54 -5.43 -7.90 -5.46
C VAL A 54 -4.02 -7.42 -5.79
N LEU A 55 -2.99 -8.19 -5.40
CA LEU A 55 -1.60 -7.80 -5.64
C LEU A 55 -1.26 -7.73 -7.13
N GLU A 56 -1.76 -8.66 -7.94
CA GLU A 56 -1.43 -8.73 -9.37
C GLU A 56 -2.23 -7.74 -10.23
N ARG A 57 -3.45 -7.37 -9.80
CA ARG A 57 -4.41 -6.69 -10.67
C ARG A 57 -4.84 -5.32 -10.19
N ALA A 58 -4.81 -5.05 -8.88
CA ALA A 58 -5.28 -3.80 -8.30
C ALA A 58 -4.14 -2.89 -7.85
N ILE A 59 -2.98 -3.46 -7.55
CA ILE A 59 -1.82 -2.74 -7.01
C ILE A 59 -0.75 -2.58 -8.09
N ALA A 60 -0.30 -1.34 -8.30
CA ALA A 60 0.71 -0.99 -9.32
C ALA A 60 2.12 -0.72 -8.71
N PHE A 61 2.29 -1.00 -7.43
CA PHE A 61 3.54 -0.85 -6.68
C PHE A 61 3.89 -2.16 -5.96
N THR A 62 5.13 -2.31 -5.51
CA THR A 62 5.55 -3.50 -4.76
C THR A 62 5.19 -3.32 -3.28
N PRO A 63 4.29 -4.14 -2.71
CA PRO A 63 3.96 -4.02 -1.29
C PRO A 63 5.11 -4.48 -0.38
N SER A 64 5.30 -3.80 0.74
CA SER A 64 6.05 -4.31 1.91
C SER A 64 5.12 -4.82 3.00
N MET A 65 3.90 -4.26 3.07
CA MET A 65 2.90 -4.57 4.08
C MET A 65 1.57 -4.90 3.41
N VAL A 66 0.92 -5.96 3.90
CA VAL A 66 -0.47 -6.26 3.57
C VAL A 66 -1.17 -6.77 4.82
N GLU A 67 -2.32 -6.18 5.12
CA GLU A 67 -3.13 -6.52 6.27
C GLU A 67 -4.58 -6.74 5.85
N LEU A 68 -5.22 -7.80 6.37
CA LEU A 68 -6.65 -8.00 6.24
C LEU A 68 -7.35 -7.28 7.39
N GLN A 69 -8.03 -6.18 7.08
CA GLN A 69 -8.66 -5.27 8.05
C GLN A 69 -10.05 -5.75 8.49
N ASP A 70 -10.85 -6.26 7.54
CA ASP A 70 -12.21 -6.72 7.84
C ASP A 70 -12.61 -7.89 6.93
N VAL A 71 -13.49 -8.73 7.47
CA VAL A 71 -14.09 -9.88 6.80
C VAL A 71 -15.57 -9.93 7.13
N LYS A 72 -16.41 -9.83 6.10
CA LYS A 72 -17.86 -9.86 6.28
C LYS A 72 -18.55 -10.76 5.26
N ARG A 73 -19.34 -11.71 5.76
CA ARG A 73 -20.26 -12.47 4.91
C ARG A 73 -21.53 -11.68 4.68
N VAL A 74 -21.91 -11.49 3.42
CA VAL A 74 -23.19 -10.90 3.01
C VAL A 74 -23.79 -11.79 1.92
N GLY A 75 -24.89 -12.45 2.25
CA GLY A 75 -25.52 -13.43 1.35
C GLY A 75 -24.58 -14.59 0.99
N ASP A 76 -24.35 -14.75 -0.30
CA ASP A 76 -23.49 -15.77 -0.91
C ASP A 76 -22.05 -15.30 -1.16
N ARG A 77 -21.65 -14.13 -0.61
CA ARG A 77 -20.31 -13.57 -0.76
C ARG A 77 -19.65 -13.37 0.59
N VAL A 78 -18.33 -13.54 0.62
CA VAL A 78 -17.47 -13.05 1.70
C VAL A 78 -16.68 -11.87 1.14
N TYR A 79 -16.85 -10.71 1.75
CA TYR A 79 -16.12 -9.49 1.44
C TYR A 79 -14.88 -9.41 2.32
N LEU A 80 -13.76 -9.06 1.71
CA LEU A 80 -12.44 -8.94 2.32
C LEU A 80 -11.94 -7.52 2.08
N LEU A 81 -11.50 -6.85 3.14
CA LEU A 81 -10.92 -5.52 3.07
C LEU A 81 -9.43 -5.60 3.38
N PHE A 82 -8.59 -5.27 2.42
CA PHE A 82 -7.14 -5.28 2.57
C PHE A 82 -6.59 -3.87 2.66
N LEU A 83 -5.66 -3.65 3.59
CA LEU A 83 -4.78 -2.50 3.61
C LEU A 83 -3.42 -2.92 3.05
N VAL A 84 -2.94 -2.23 2.03
CA VAL A 84 -1.69 -2.54 1.32
C VAL A 84 -0.81 -1.30 1.31
N ALA A 85 0.46 -1.45 1.65
CA ALA A 85 1.43 -0.36 1.59
C ALA A 85 2.78 -0.81 1.02
N ASP A 86 3.48 0.11 0.36
CA ASP A 86 4.92 0.01 0.13
C ASP A 86 5.72 0.43 1.37
N ALA A 87 7.05 0.35 1.32
CA ALA A 87 7.90 0.59 2.47
C ALA A 87 7.72 2.00 3.05
N GLU A 88 7.68 3.01 2.18
CA GLU A 88 7.42 4.40 2.52
C GLU A 88 5.99 4.61 3.06
N GLY A 89 5.01 3.91 2.49
CA GLY A 89 3.62 3.86 2.96
C GLY A 89 3.49 3.26 4.35
N GLU A 90 4.27 2.23 4.66
CA GLU A 90 4.29 1.60 5.97
C GLU A 90 4.81 2.56 7.05
N GLU A 91 5.88 3.31 6.77
CA GLU A 91 6.38 4.34 7.68
C GLU A 91 5.36 5.49 7.85
N THR A 92 4.65 5.84 6.79
CA THR A 92 3.57 6.84 6.84
C THR A 92 2.42 6.38 7.73
N LEU A 93 2.03 5.10 7.65
CA LEU A 93 1.01 4.52 8.53
C LEU A 93 1.45 4.51 10.00
N LYS A 94 2.70 4.13 10.30
CA LYS A 94 3.24 4.16 11.67
C LYS A 94 3.15 5.58 12.25
N ALA A 95 3.63 6.57 11.50
CA ALA A 95 3.57 7.97 11.93
C ALA A 95 2.12 8.45 12.15
N PHE A 96 1.18 8.04 11.31
CA PHE A 96 -0.23 8.37 11.46
C PHE A 96 -0.83 7.75 12.74
N VAL A 97 -0.58 6.47 13.01
CA VAL A 97 -1.06 5.78 14.22
C VAL A 97 -0.44 6.40 15.48
N ASP A 98 0.84 6.69 15.47
CA ASP A 98 1.54 7.34 16.58
C ASP A 98 0.96 8.73 16.89
N SER A 99 0.61 9.50 15.85
CA SER A 99 -0.02 10.81 16.01
C SER A 99 -1.40 10.76 16.66
N GLN A 100 -2.13 9.65 16.53
CA GLN A 100 -3.44 9.47 17.16
C GLN A 100 -3.36 8.95 18.60
N THR A 101 -2.23 8.36 18.98
CA THR A 101 -2.01 7.79 20.32
C THR A 101 -1.27 8.74 21.25
N SER A 102 -0.64 9.79 20.72
CA SER A 102 -0.10 10.89 21.51
C SER A 102 -1.23 11.74 22.10
N PRO A 103 -1.23 12.06 23.41
CA PRO A 103 -2.15 13.05 23.94
C PRO A 103 -1.97 14.36 23.18
N ALA A 104 -3.08 15.04 22.86
CA ALA A 104 -3.00 16.41 22.39
C ALA A 104 -2.34 17.25 23.50
N ASP A 105 -1.10 17.69 23.25
CA ASP A 105 -0.42 18.70 24.08
C ASP A 105 -1.17 20.03 24.04
#